data_AF-A0A2I0EYV8-F1
#
_entry.id   AF-A0A2I0EYV8-F1
#
_cell.length_a   1.000
_cell.length_b   1.000
_cell.length_c   1.000
_cell.angle_alpha   90.00
_cell.angle_beta   90.00
_cell.angle_gamma   90.00
#
_symmetry.space_group_name_H-M   'P 1'
#
loop_
_entity.id
_entity.type
_entity.pdbx_description
1 polymer ?
#
loop_
_entity_poly.entity_id
_entity_poly.type
_entity_poly.pdbx_seq_one_letter_code
_entity_poly.pdbx_strand_id
1 'polypeptide(L)'
;MNNESDKSTEQGKRSNAQPELTHYIELLQNHKEYLTSAREWNEYRKENNLPHSQTLIKKFGSWNAVKESVGTERVNERHRPVKYNKETVINILNEHGRHLTTKLDWDKYAKEHKLPNYTVLFKRLSDEEIYDLTGYRRVFSKELLVQIIKDYYPTTPPTIREWRELAKNEKSAPSASLIIVHFGSWKGMIESIYDK
;
A
#
# COMPACT_ATOMS: atom_id res chain seq x y z
N MET A 1 42.21 48.96 12.62
CA MET A 1 42.17 47.49 12.59
C MET A 1 41.25 47.03 13.71
N ASN A 2 40.13 46.35 13.56
CA ASN A 2 39.24 45.89 12.47
C ASN A 2 37.85 45.75 13.17
N ASN A 3 36.74 46.24 12.59
CA ASN A 3 35.73 45.47 11.82
C ASN A 3 35.31 44.15 12.54
N GLU A 4 34.05 43.80 12.81
CA GLU A 4 32.71 43.96 12.20
C GLU A 4 31.66 43.72 13.34
N SER A 5 30.45 44.30 13.45
CA SER A 5 29.34 44.53 12.50
C SER A 5 28.69 43.26 11.92
N ASP A 6 27.73 42.64 12.63
CA ASP A 6 26.44 42.10 12.09
C ASP A 6 25.79 41.22 13.19
N LYS A 7 24.62 41.53 13.78
CA LYS A 7 23.24 41.65 13.25
C LYS A 7 22.81 40.51 12.32
N SER A 8 21.87 39.72 12.85
CA SER A 8 20.84 38.97 12.10
C SER A 8 21.38 37.83 11.23
N THR A 9 20.87 36.60 11.30
CA THR A 9 19.64 36.20 10.61
C THR A 9 19.49 34.69 10.78
N GLU A 10 18.34 34.21 11.23
CA GLU A 10 17.63 32.98 10.80
C GLU A 10 16.62 32.50 11.86
N GLN A 11 15.71 33.40 12.23
CA GLN A 11 14.35 33.01 12.61
C GLN A 11 13.40 33.78 11.73
N GLY A 12 13.41 33.46 10.45
CA GLY A 12 12.52 34.04 9.45
C GLY A 12 11.90 32.94 8.61
N LYS A 13 10.70 32.48 9.00
CA LYS A 13 9.61 31.97 8.13
C LYS A 13 8.47 31.33 8.96
N ARG A 14 7.96 32.02 9.98
CA ARG A 14 6.65 31.71 10.58
C ARG A 14 5.99 32.98 11.10
N SER A 15 5.26 33.67 10.22
CA SER A 15 4.09 34.52 10.55
C SER A 15 3.83 35.51 9.41
N ASN A 16 3.11 35.06 8.38
CA ASN A 16 2.35 35.98 7.52
C ASN A 16 1.20 35.29 6.75
N ALA A 17 0.88 34.03 7.06
CA ALA A 17 -0.15 33.26 6.35
C ALA A 17 -1.54 33.29 7.01
N GLN A 18 -1.70 33.92 8.18
CA GLN A 18 -2.94 33.86 8.95
C GLN A 18 -4.07 34.81 8.48
N PRO A 19 -3.83 36.05 7.99
CA PRO A 19 -4.92 36.96 7.62
C PRO A 19 -5.75 36.48 6.43
N GLU A 20 -5.10 35.90 5.42
CA GLU A 20 -5.78 35.48 4.19
C GLU A 20 -6.74 34.31 4.44
N LEU A 21 -6.35 33.35 5.28
CA LEU A 21 -7.19 32.19 5.59
C LEU A 21 -8.43 32.59 6.41
N THR A 22 -8.28 33.54 7.34
CA THR A 22 -9.41 34.05 8.13
C THR A 22 -10.50 34.65 7.24
N HIS A 23 -10.11 35.45 6.23
CA HIS A 23 -11.07 36.00 5.26
C HIS A 23 -11.85 34.92 4.52
N TYR A 24 -11.19 33.84 4.11
CA TYR A 24 -11.86 32.71 3.46
C TYR A 24 -12.78 31.96 4.44
N ILE A 25 -12.37 31.76 5.70
CA ILE A 25 -13.20 31.08 6.69
C ILE A 25 -14.49 31.87 6.95
N GLU A 26 -14.39 33.19 7.15
CA GLU A 26 -15.57 34.06 7.34
C GLU A 26 -16.52 34.01 6.13
N LEU A 27 -15.97 34.10 4.92
CA LEU A 27 -16.74 33.99 3.69
C LEU A 27 -17.45 32.63 3.60
N LEU A 28 -16.73 31.54 3.86
CA LEU A 28 -17.27 30.18 3.77
C LEU A 28 -18.31 29.88 4.84
N GLN A 29 -18.22 30.52 6.02
CA GLN A 29 -19.18 30.35 7.11
C GLN A 29 -20.60 30.74 6.72
N ASN A 30 -20.74 31.80 5.93
CA ASN A 30 -22.02 32.29 5.42
C ASN A 30 -22.65 31.37 4.36
N HIS A 31 -21.85 30.49 3.76
CA HIS A 31 -22.26 29.61 2.66
C HIS A 31 -22.05 28.12 3.00
N LYS A 32 -21.91 27.79 4.30
CA LYS A 32 -21.53 26.45 4.76
C LYS A 32 -22.47 25.33 4.29
N GLU A 33 -23.74 25.64 4.06
CA GLU A 33 -24.76 24.68 3.60
C GLU A 33 -24.51 24.18 2.18
N TYR A 34 -23.79 24.96 1.36
CA TYR A 34 -23.46 24.64 -0.02
C TYR A 34 -22.06 24.01 -0.18
N LEU A 35 -21.35 23.78 0.93
CA LEU A 35 -20.05 23.09 0.95
C LEU A 35 -20.20 21.56 0.94
N THR A 36 -20.95 21.04 -0.02
CA THR A 36 -21.19 19.60 -0.19
C THR A 36 -20.04 18.95 -0.99
N SER A 37 -20.02 19.18 -2.30
CA SER A 37 -18.98 18.71 -3.23
C SER A 37 -18.32 19.89 -3.95
N ALA A 38 -17.05 19.73 -4.35
CA ALA A 38 -16.34 20.76 -5.09
C ALA A 38 -17.04 21.14 -6.41
N ARG A 39 -17.82 20.22 -6.98
CA ARG A 39 -18.62 20.45 -8.19
C ARG A 39 -19.83 21.32 -7.89
N GLU A 40 -20.65 20.95 -6.92
CA GLU A 40 -21.84 21.72 -6.53
C GLU A 40 -21.46 23.12 -6.04
N TRP A 41 -20.36 23.24 -5.29
CA TRP A 41 -19.80 24.54 -4.94
C TRP A 41 -19.43 25.37 -6.17
N ASN A 42 -18.82 24.76 -7.18
CA ASN A 42 -18.45 25.45 -8.41
C ASN A 42 -19.64 25.90 -9.25
N GLU A 43 -20.80 25.26 -9.09
CA GLU A 43 -22.06 25.69 -9.67
C GLU A 43 -22.63 26.86 -8.85
N TYR A 44 -22.75 26.71 -7.52
CA TYR A 44 -23.23 27.74 -6.59
C TYR A 44 -22.44 29.05 -6.64
N ARG A 45 -21.11 28.97 -6.74
CA ARG A 45 -20.22 30.15 -6.72
C ARG A 45 -20.42 31.09 -7.91
N LYS A 46 -20.99 30.60 -9.02
CA LYS A 46 -21.22 31.42 -10.23
C LYS A 46 -22.24 32.54 -9.97
N GLU A 47 -23.24 32.26 -9.13
CA GLU A 47 -24.32 33.18 -8.81
C GLU A 47 -24.01 34.06 -7.59
N ASN A 48 -23.02 33.67 -6.79
CA ASN A 48 -22.68 34.31 -5.51
C ASN A 48 -21.29 35.00 -5.50
N ASN A 49 -20.61 35.09 -6.65
CA ASN A 49 -19.27 35.68 -6.79
C ASN A 49 -18.22 35.10 -5.80
N LEU A 50 -18.29 33.81 -5.53
CA LEU A 50 -17.42 33.15 -4.55
C LEU A 50 -16.15 32.55 -5.21
N PRO A 51 -15.08 32.30 -4.44
CA PRO A 51 -13.87 31.67 -4.95
C PRO A 51 -14.13 30.28 -5.54
N HIS A 52 -13.42 29.95 -6.62
CA HIS A 52 -13.46 28.60 -7.20
C HIS A 52 -12.93 27.56 -6.22
N SER A 53 -13.46 26.33 -6.26
CA SER A 53 -13.04 25.25 -5.36
C SER A 53 -11.54 24.98 -5.43
N GLN A 54 -10.91 25.10 -6.60
CA GLN A 54 -9.45 24.95 -6.74
C GLN A 54 -8.67 26.05 -6.01
N THR A 55 -9.19 27.27 -5.93
CA THR A 55 -8.56 28.37 -5.16
C THR A 55 -8.58 28.03 -3.68
N LEU A 56 -9.74 27.56 -3.19
CA LEU A 56 -9.89 27.11 -1.80
C LEU A 56 -8.98 25.90 -1.52
N ILE A 57 -8.92 24.91 -2.41
CA ILE A 57 -8.03 23.74 -2.27
C ILE A 57 -6.55 24.17 -2.23
N LYS A 58 -6.13 25.15 -3.03
CA LYS A 58 -4.74 25.66 -2.99
C LYS A 58 -4.40 26.31 -1.65
N LYS A 59 -5.38 26.94 -0.98
CA LYS A 59 -5.18 27.63 0.31
C LYS A 59 -5.28 26.67 1.50
N PHE A 60 -6.24 25.76 1.48
CA PHE A 60 -6.53 24.83 2.59
C PHE A 60 -5.94 23.42 2.40
N GLY A 61 -5.35 23.12 1.24
CA GLY A 61 -4.70 21.85 0.91
C GLY A 61 -5.63 20.77 0.32
N SER A 62 -6.89 20.68 0.79
CA SER A 62 -7.87 19.74 0.23
C SER A 62 -9.31 20.23 0.41
N TRP A 63 -10.25 19.67 -0.35
CA TRP A 63 -11.67 20.02 -0.20
C TRP A 63 -12.22 19.61 1.17
N ASN A 64 -11.72 18.51 1.74
CA ASN A 64 -12.08 18.12 3.10
C ASN A 64 -11.55 19.12 4.13
N ALA A 65 -10.33 19.63 3.95
CA ALA A 65 -9.78 20.66 4.84
C ALA A 65 -10.57 21.99 4.76
N VAL A 66 -11.13 22.35 3.59
CA VAL A 66 -12.06 23.48 3.45
C VAL A 66 -13.34 23.26 4.27
N LYS A 67 -13.86 22.02 4.27
CA LYS A 67 -15.05 21.64 5.04
C LYS A 67 -14.79 21.62 6.55
N GLU A 68 -13.62 21.15 6.96
CA GLU A 68 -13.18 21.13 8.36
C GLU A 68 -12.99 22.54 8.91
N SER A 69 -12.43 23.47 8.12
CA SER A 69 -12.16 24.84 8.58
C SER A 69 -13.42 25.63 8.97
N VAL A 70 -14.59 25.21 8.48
CA VAL A 70 -15.88 25.81 8.76
C VAL A 70 -16.77 24.97 9.69
N GLY A 71 -16.25 23.86 10.22
CA GLY A 71 -16.98 22.99 11.14
C GLY A 71 -18.13 22.21 10.51
N THR A 72 -18.06 21.89 9.21
CA THR A 72 -19.06 20.99 8.62
C THR A 72 -18.82 19.56 9.11
N GLU A 73 -19.71 19.06 9.97
CA GLU A 73 -19.61 17.76 10.66
C GLU A 73 -19.53 16.54 9.72
N ARG A 74 -19.82 16.73 8.43
CA ARG A 74 -19.72 15.69 7.40
C ARG A 74 -18.51 15.92 6.51
N VAL A 75 -17.32 15.84 7.12
CA VAL A 75 -16.13 15.41 6.37
C VAL A 75 -16.51 14.05 5.80
N ASN A 76 -16.47 13.90 4.48
CA ASN A 76 -16.84 12.64 3.85
C ASN A 76 -15.81 11.60 4.30
N GLU A 77 -16.06 10.93 5.43
CA GLU A 77 -15.57 9.59 5.68
C GLU A 77 -15.84 8.87 4.38
N ARG A 78 -14.79 8.37 3.73
CA ARG A 78 -14.87 7.83 2.38
C ARG A 78 -15.86 6.65 2.38
N HIS A 79 -17.15 6.92 2.23
CA HIS A 79 -18.22 5.96 2.02
C HIS A 79 -18.16 5.46 0.57
N ARG A 80 -16.94 5.25 0.06
CA ARG A 80 -16.77 4.42 -1.13
C ARG A 80 -16.93 3.00 -0.61
N PRO A 81 -18.01 2.29 -0.96
CA PRO A 81 -18.17 0.92 -0.55
C PRO A 81 -16.92 0.14 -0.94
N VAL A 82 -16.42 -0.68 -0.01
CA VAL A 82 -15.24 -1.51 -0.24
C VAL A 82 -15.56 -2.48 -1.36
N LYS A 83 -15.11 -2.15 -2.59
CA LYS A 83 -15.41 -2.93 -3.79
C LYS A 83 -15.03 -4.42 -3.66
N TYR A 84 -13.95 -4.70 -2.92
CA TYR A 84 -13.46 -6.05 -2.67
C TYR A 84 -13.24 -6.22 -1.17
N ASN A 85 -14.23 -6.82 -0.51
CA ASN A 85 -14.11 -7.28 0.87
C ASN A 85 -13.33 -8.61 0.91
N LYS A 86 -13.00 -9.10 2.12
CA LYS A 86 -12.20 -10.32 2.31
C LYS A 86 -12.84 -11.54 1.65
N GLU A 87 -14.14 -11.75 1.86
CA GLU A 87 -14.91 -12.88 1.31
C GLU A 87 -14.91 -12.89 -0.23
N THR A 88 -15.12 -11.73 -0.85
CA THR A 88 -15.07 -11.58 -2.30
C THR A 88 -13.70 -11.99 -2.85
N VAL A 89 -12.63 -11.60 -2.16
CA VAL A 89 -11.27 -11.98 -2.55
C VAL A 89 -11.04 -13.49 -2.42
N ILE A 90 -11.54 -14.11 -1.36
CA ILE A 90 -11.46 -15.58 -1.17
C ILE A 90 -12.17 -16.31 -2.31
N ASN A 91 -13.39 -15.91 -2.66
CA ASN A 91 -14.15 -16.52 -3.76
C ASN A 91 -13.41 -16.40 -5.09
N ILE A 92 -12.85 -15.21 -5.37
CA ILE A 92 -12.05 -14.98 -6.58
C ILE A 92 -10.80 -15.89 -6.61
N LEU A 93 -10.13 -16.10 -5.47
CA LEU A 93 -8.97 -16.98 -5.41
C LEU A 93 -9.35 -18.47 -5.52
N ASN A 94 -10.50 -18.89 -5.00
CA ASN A 94 -10.98 -20.25 -5.19
C ASN A 94 -11.26 -20.56 -6.66
N GLU A 95 -11.83 -19.60 -7.39
CA GLU A 95 -12.16 -19.78 -8.81
C GLU A 95 -10.94 -19.60 -9.73
N HIS A 96 -10.14 -18.56 -9.48
CA HIS A 96 -9.10 -18.10 -10.40
C HIS A 96 -7.68 -18.25 -9.89
N GLY A 97 -7.48 -18.65 -8.62
CA GLY A 97 -6.17 -18.65 -7.95
C GLY A 97 -5.11 -19.52 -8.62
N ARG A 98 -5.52 -20.46 -9.49
CA ARG A 98 -4.62 -21.26 -10.34
C ARG A 98 -3.76 -20.40 -11.28
N HIS A 99 -4.23 -19.20 -11.62
CA HIS A 99 -3.52 -18.24 -12.47
C HIS A 99 -2.62 -17.29 -11.67
N LEU A 100 -2.59 -17.40 -10.34
CA LEU A 100 -1.70 -16.63 -9.48
C LEU A 100 -0.30 -17.25 -9.47
N THR A 101 0.45 -17.04 -10.54
CA THR A 101 1.84 -17.53 -10.70
C THR A 101 2.86 -16.45 -10.38
N THR A 102 2.69 -15.28 -10.97
CA THR A 102 3.51 -14.10 -10.70
C THR A 102 2.61 -12.89 -10.57
N LYS A 103 3.12 -11.83 -9.95
CA LYS A 103 2.40 -10.55 -9.88
C LYS A 103 1.99 -10.06 -11.27
N LEU A 104 2.89 -10.15 -12.24
CA LEU A 104 2.65 -9.66 -13.60
C LEU A 104 1.59 -10.50 -14.33
N ASP A 105 1.68 -11.82 -14.23
CA ASP A 105 0.72 -12.74 -14.86
C ASP A 105 -0.68 -12.56 -14.26
N TRP A 106 -0.77 -12.45 -12.93
CA TRP A 106 -2.03 -12.17 -12.25
C TRP A 106 -2.60 -10.83 -12.65
N ASP A 107 -1.81 -9.74 -12.66
CA ASP A 107 -2.31 -8.41 -13.01
C ASP A 107 -2.84 -8.37 -14.47
N LYS A 108 -2.18 -9.09 -15.38
CA LYS A 108 -2.65 -9.26 -16.77
C LYS A 108 -3.97 -10.03 -16.82
N TYR A 109 -4.02 -11.20 -16.19
CA TYR A 109 -5.22 -12.04 -16.11
C TYR A 109 -6.40 -11.28 -15.48
N ALA A 110 -6.15 -10.62 -14.34
CA ALA A 110 -7.16 -9.88 -13.61
C ALA A 110 -7.74 -8.72 -14.44
N LYS A 111 -6.92 -8.07 -15.27
CA LYS A 111 -7.39 -7.02 -16.17
C LYS A 111 -8.34 -7.58 -17.24
N GLU A 112 -8.02 -8.72 -17.83
CA GLU A 112 -8.84 -9.39 -18.84
C GLU A 112 -10.18 -9.85 -18.26
N HIS A 113 -10.17 -10.35 -17.02
CA HIS A 113 -11.35 -10.87 -16.32
C HIS A 113 -12.05 -9.86 -15.39
N LYS A 114 -11.63 -8.58 -15.40
CA LYS A 114 -12.18 -7.50 -14.54
C LYS A 114 -12.12 -7.79 -13.02
N LEU A 115 -11.11 -8.55 -12.60
CA LEU A 115 -10.83 -8.97 -11.22
C LEU A 115 -9.97 -7.92 -10.47
N PRO A 116 -9.87 -8.02 -9.12
CA PRO A 116 -8.93 -7.22 -8.35
C PRO A 116 -7.48 -7.51 -8.77
N ASN A 117 -6.68 -6.45 -8.84
CA ASN A 117 -5.25 -6.59 -9.09
C ASN A 117 -4.54 -7.26 -7.90
N TYR A 118 -3.30 -7.67 -8.13
CA TYR A 118 -2.47 -8.36 -7.16
C TYR A 118 -2.41 -7.63 -5.81
N THR A 119 -2.21 -6.31 -5.84
CA THR A 119 -2.10 -5.51 -4.62
C THR A 119 -3.37 -5.55 -3.77
N VAL A 120 -4.55 -5.67 -4.37
CA VAL A 120 -5.80 -5.78 -3.61
C VAL A 120 -5.88 -7.13 -2.88
N LEU A 121 -5.45 -8.23 -3.51
CA LEU A 121 -5.43 -9.55 -2.86
C LEU A 121 -4.61 -9.52 -1.56
N PHE A 122 -3.35 -9.08 -1.66
CA PHE A 122 -2.40 -9.03 -0.55
C PHE A 122 -2.65 -7.89 0.46
N LYS A 123 -3.62 -7.01 0.18
CA LYS A 123 -4.13 -6.05 1.17
C LYS A 123 -5.28 -6.62 1.99
N ARG A 124 -5.92 -7.70 1.52
CA ARG A 124 -7.10 -8.30 2.14
C ARG A 124 -6.83 -9.64 2.80
N LEU A 125 -5.79 -10.33 2.35
CA LEU A 125 -5.38 -11.63 2.85
C LEU A 125 -3.88 -11.63 3.21
N SER A 126 -3.54 -12.44 4.20
CA SER A 126 -2.16 -12.79 4.55
C SER A 126 -1.52 -13.68 3.47
N ASP A 127 -0.19 -13.78 3.49
CA ASP A 127 0.56 -14.65 2.57
C ASP A 127 0.20 -16.13 2.82
N GLU A 128 -0.09 -16.51 4.07
CA GLU A 128 -0.54 -17.84 4.48
C GLU A 128 -1.92 -18.18 3.93
N GLU A 129 -2.90 -17.28 4.09
CA GLU A 129 -4.26 -17.51 3.55
C GLU A 129 -4.25 -17.67 2.03
N ILE A 130 -3.43 -16.89 1.32
CA ILE A 130 -3.29 -17.00 -0.12
C ILE A 130 -2.62 -18.34 -0.49
N TYR A 131 -1.61 -18.75 0.28
CA TYR A 131 -0.94 -20.04 0.09
C TYR A 131 -1.90 -21.21 0.30
N ASP A 132 -2.73 -21.19 1.33
CA ASP A 132 -3.69 -22.27 1.60
C ASP A 132 -4.74 -22.38 0.48
N LEU A 133 -5.13 -21.25 -0.12
CA LEU A 133 -6.12 -21.22 -1.21
C LEU A 133 -5.53 -21.59 -2.58
N THR A 134 -4.27 -21.26 -2.84
CA THR A 134 -3.71 -21.27 -4.21
C THR A 134 -2.41 -22.06 -4.37
N GLY A 135 -1.73 -22.36 -3.27
CA GLY A 135 -0.35 -22.85 -3.24
C GLY A 135 0.70 -21.79 -3.61
N TYR A 136 0.29 -20.55 -3.91
CA TYR A 136 1.20 -19.47 -4.27
C TYR A 136 1.80 -18.82 -3.02
N ARG A 137 3.12 -18.60 -3.04
CA ARG A 137 3.84 -17.92 -1.96
C ARG A 137 4.67 -16.76 -2.53
N ARG A 138 4.43 -15.56 -2.00
CA ARG A 138 5.10 -14.32 -2.43
C ARG A 138 6.48 -14.14 -1.80
N VAL A 139 6.59 -14.40 -0.50
CA VAL A 139 7.81 -14.18 0.28
C VAL A 139 8.21 -15.48 0.97
N PHE A 140 9.48 -15.80 0.87
CA PHE A 140 10.10 -16.85 1.68
C PHE A 140 11.04 -16.16 2.66
N SER A 141 10.75 -16.22 3.96
CA SER A 141 11.71 -15.80 4.97
C SER A 141 12.80 -16.85 5.12
N LYS A 142 13.96 -16.46 5.67
CA LYS A 142 15.03 -17.41 5.93
C LYS A 142 14.56 -18.51 6.89
N GLU A 143 13.79 -18.14 7.91
CA GLU A 143 13.23 -19.03 8.93
C GLU A 143 12.25 -20.03 8.32
N LEU A 144 11.39 -19.57 7.41
CA LEU A 144 10.46 -20.45 6.70
C LEU A 144 11.20 -21.45 5.80
N LEU A 145 12.25 -20.99 5.10
CA LEU A 145 13.08 -21.89 4.31
C LEU A 145 13.73 -22.96 5.20
N VAL A 146 14.22 -22.59 6.39
CA VAL A 146 14.74 -23.56 7.37
C VAL A 146 13.66 -24.58 7.74
N GLN A 147 12.46 -24.13 8.07
CA GLN A 147 11.35 -25.02 8.46
C GLN A 147 11.02 -26.01 7.32
N ILE A 148 10.79 -25.51 6.11
CA ILE A 148 10.47 -26.34 4.95
C ILE A 148 11.59 -27.36 4.69
N ILE A 149 12.85 -26.94 4.77
CA ILE A 149 13.99 -27.84 4.57
C ILE A 149 14.02 -28.93 5.65
N LYS A 150 13.80 -28.58 6.92
CA LYS A 150 13.77 -29.55 8.04
C LYS A 150 12.56 -30.48 7.98
N ASP A 151 11.43 -30.02 7.45
CA ASP A 151 10.23 -30.87 7.29
C ASP A 151 10.49 -32.03 6.31
N TYR A 152 11.24 -31.78 5.23
CA TYR A 152 11.62 -32.81 4.26
C TYR A 152 12.91 -33.57 4.66
N TYR A 153 13.84 -32.89 5.32
CA TYR A 153 15.17 -33.40 5.66
C TYR A 153 15.49 -33.09 7.14
N PRO A 154 14.92 -33.82 8.11
CA PRO A 154 15.01 -33.44 9.52
C PRO A 154 16.43 -33.58 10.11
N THR A 155 17.18 -34.59 9.66
CA THR A 155 18.47 -34.96 10.27
C THR A 155 19.64 -34.92 9.31
N THR A 156 19.39 -34.98 8.01
CA THR A 156 20.44 -35.17 7.00
C THR A 156 20.30 -34.13 5.90
N PRO A 157 21.32 -33.28 5.68
CA PRO A 157 21.21 -32.21 4.70
C PRO A 157 21.06 -32.77 3.28
N PRO A 158 20.12 -32.24 2.48
CA PRO A 158 19.98 -32.63 1.08
C PRO A 158 21.14 -32.11 0.23
N THR A 159 21.53 -32.89 -0.77
CA THR A 159 22.31 -32.38 -1.88
C THR A 159 21.46 -31.45 -2.74
N ILE A 160 22.12 -30.54 -3.47
CA ILE A 160 21.43 -29.63 -4.39
C ILE A 160 20.63 -30.37 -5.47
N ARG A 161 21.09 -31.58 -5.86
CA ARG A 161 20.42 -32.42 -6.85
C ARG A 161 19.14 -33.01 -6.28
N GLU A 162 19.20 -33.61 -5.09
CA GLU A 162 18.03 -34.17 -4.40
C GLU A 162 16.96 -33.10 -4.18
N TRP A 163 17.36 -31.90 -3.74
CA TRP A 163 16.40 -30.81 -3.58
C TRP A 163 15.78 -30.35 -4.89
N ARG A 164 16.56 -30.25 -5.97
CA ARG A 164 16.02 -29.89 -7.29
C ARG A 164 15.02 -30.90 -7.81
N GLU A 165 15.24 -32.19 -7.58
CA GLU A 165 14.26 -33.22 -7.94
C GLU A 165 13.01 -33.14 -7.08
N LEU A 166 13.15 -32.90 -5.77
CA LEU A 166 12.01 -32.67 -4.88
C LEU A 166 11.18 -31.45 -5.32
N ALA A 167 11.83 -30.31 -5.59
CA ALA A 167 11.17 -29.07 -5.98
C ALA A 167 10.51 -29.11 -7.37
N LYS A 168 10.82 -30.12 -8.21
CA LYS A 168 10.07 -30.36 -9.45
C LYS A 168 8.73 -31.06 -9.19
N ASN A 169 8.69 -31.92 -8.18
CA ASN A 169 7.53 -32.76 -7.88
C ASN A 169 6.61 -32.12 -6.84
N GLU A 170 7.16 -31.33 -5.92
CA GLU A 170 6.44 -30.69 -4.82
C GLU A 170 6.23 -29.20 -5.07
N LYS A 171 4.98 -28.77 -5.18
CA LYS A 171 4.61 -27.35 -5.44
C LYS A 171 4.92 -26.41 -4.27
N SER A 172 4.94 -26.94 -3.05
CA SER A 172 5.26 -26.20 -1.82
C SER A 172 6.76 -25.90 -1.69
N ALA A 173 7.60 -26.67 -2.39
CA ALA A 173 9.04 -26.61 -2.21
C ALA A 173 9.65 -25.44 -3.01
N PRO A 174 10.39 -24.54 -2.35
CA PRO A 174 11.06 -23.43 -3.02
C PRO A 174 12.18 -23.93 -3.94
N SER A 175 12.46 -23.16 -5.00
CA SER A 175 13.57 -23.46 -5.90
C SER A 175 14.93 -23.41 -5.17
N ALA A 176 15.87 -24.24 -5.61
CA ALA A 176 17.24 -24.22 -5.07
C ALA A 176 17.91 -22.85 -5.22
N SER A 177 17.63 -22.13 -6.32
CA SER A 177 18.15 -20.78 -6.54
C SER A 177 17.65 -19.79 -5.50
N LEU A 178 16.38 -19.89 -5.10
CA LEU A 178 15.81 -19.04 -4.05
C LEU A 178 16.50 -19.30 -2.71
N ILE A 179 16.71 -20.56 -2.35
CA ILE A 179 17.46 -20.91 -1.13
C ILE A 179 18.86 -20.29 -1.18
N ILE A 180 19.58 -20.41 -2.30
CA ILE A 180 20.92 -19.83 -2.45
C ILE A 180 20.89 -18.30 -2.28
N VAL A 181 19.86 -17.60 -2.77
CA VAL A 181 19.73 -16.14 -2.57
C VAL A 181 19.64 -15.78 -1.09
N HIS A 182 18.94 -16.57 -0.28
CA HIS A 182 18.77 -16.30 1.17
C HIS A 182 19.98 -16.71 2.03
N PHE A 183 20.72 -17.73 1.61
CA PHE A 183 21.83 -18.30 2.39
C PHE A 183 23.21 -18.03 1.79
N GLY A 184 23.29 -17.34 0.66
CA GLY A 184 24.51 -17.04 -0.11
C GLY A 184 25.05 -18.22 -0.91
N SER A 185 24.99 -19.44 -0.36
CA SER A 185 25.39 -20.67 -1.04
C SER A 185 24.64 -21.90 -0.50
N TRP A 186 24.65 -23.00 -1.25
CA TRP A 186 24.08 -24.27 -0.76
C TRP A 186 24.81 -24.80 0.47
N LYS A 187 26.14 -24.65 0.51
CA LYS A 187 26.96 -25.00 1.67
C LYS A 187 26.58 -24.13 2.88
N GLY A 188 26.46 -22.82 2.69
CA GLY A 188 26.04 -21.88 3.73
C GLY A 188 24.63 -22.16 4.26
N MET A 189 23.72 -22.67 3.42
CA MET A 189 22.43 -23.18 3.90
C MET A 189 22.61 -24.38 4.82
N ILE A 190 23.44 -25.37 4.44
CA ILE A 190 23.68 -26.57 5.25
C ILE A 190 24.30 -26.20 6.61
N GLU A 191 25.35 -25.38 6.60
CA GLU A 191 26.03 -24.90 7.82
C GLU A 191 25.03 -24.16 8.73
N SER A 192 24.17 -23.30 8.16
CA SER A 192 23.18 -22.52 8.91
C SER A 192 22.02 -23.34 9.47
N ILE A 193 21.71 -24.52 8.94
CA ILE A 193 20.54 -25.32 9.35
C ILE A 193 20.92 -26.48 10.26
N TYR A 194 22.09 -27.08 10.02
CA TYR A 194 22.52 -28.34 10.66
C TYR A 194 23.75 -28.18 11.55
N ASP A 195 24.20 -26.95 11.84
CA ASP A 195 25.34 -26.64 12.72
C ASP A 195 26.60 -27.45 12.36
N LYS A 196 26.98 -27.44 11.07
CA LYS A 196 28.15 -28.14 10.54
C LYS A 196 29.26 -27.20 10.09
#